data_AF-A0AAN1T1Z3-F1
#
_entry.id   AF-A0AAN1T1Z3-F1
#
_cell.length_a   1.000
_cell.length_b   1.000
_cell.length_c   1.000
_cell.angle_alpha   90.00
_cell.angle_beta   90.00
_cell.angle_gamma   90.00
#
_symmetry.space_group_name_H-M   'P 1'
#
loop_
_entity.id
_entity.type
_entity.pdbx_description
1 polymer ?
#
loop_
_entity_poly.entity_id
_entity_poly.type
_entity_poly.pdbx_seq_one_letter_code
_entity_poly.pdbx_strand_id
1 'polypeptide(L)'
;MVDIYSLLAEQRIKEYDLRLKHLDEVLEHAEKKLAQSPAEAEASAQLQKLKENRDRLACWLDETKCKPPENWREDELRKAGPMAIWDAIAQQVDRLVERLER
;
A
#
# COMPACT_ATOMS: atom_id res chain seq x y z
N MET A 1 16.04 21.00 -20.41
CA MET A 1 15.01 20.15 -21.04
C MET A 1 14.45 19.32 -19.89
N VAL A 2 13.20 19.56 -19.47
CA VAL A 2 12.61 18.79 -18.36
C VAL A 2 12.43 17.36 -18.87
N ASP A 3 13.03 16.40 -18.18
CA ASP A 3 12.99 15.01 -18.59
C ASP A 3 11.58 14.45 -18.33
N ILE A 4 10.89 13.98 -19.38
CA ILE A 4 9.55 13.40 -19.28
C ILE A 4 9.55 12.20 -18.33
N TYR A 5 10.68 11.52 -18.20
CA TYR A 5 10.86 10.38 -17.31
C TYR A 5 10.83 10.78 -15.82
N SER A 6 11.38 11.95 -15.47
CA SER A 6 11.35 12.42 -14.08
C SER A 6 9.92 12.79 -13.65
N LEU A 7 9.16 13.42 -14.55
CA LEU A 7 7.74 13.75 -14.32
C LEU A 7 6.87 12.50 -14.09
N LEU A 8 7.09 11.45 -14.88
CA LEU A 8 6.35 10.19 -14.73
C LEU A 8 6.70 9.48 -13.41
N ALA A 9 7.99 9.46 -13.03
CA ALA A 9 8.43 8.90 -11.76
C ALA A 9 7.80 9.64 -10.58
N GLU A 10 7.84 10.97 -10.58
CA GLU A 10 7.21 11.81 -9.55
C GLU A 10 5.70 11.58 -9.44
N GLN A 11 4.99 11.42 -10.57
CA GLN A 11 3.57 11.14 -10.58
C GLN A 11 3.26 9.78 -9.95
N ARG A 12 4.08 8.76 -10.21
CA ARG A 12 3.92 7.43 -9.61
C ARG A 12 4.21 7.42 -8.12
N ILE A 13 5.22 8.15 -7.65
CA ILE A 13 5.47 8.33 -6.20
C ILE A 13 4.23 8.89 -5.52
N LYS A 14 3.65 9.97 -6.08
CA LYS A 14 2.45 10.60 -5.52
C LYS A 14 1.26 9.64 -5.49
N GLU A 15 1.09 8.83 -6.53
CA GLU A 15 0.04 7.82 -6.60
C GLU A 15 0.22 6.75 -5.50
N TYR A 16 1.44 6.24 -5.30
CA TYR A 16 1.72 5.27 -4.25
C TYR A 16 1.58 5.85 -2.84
N ASP A 17 1.98 7.11 -2.63
CA ASP A 17 1.77 7.82 -1.36
C ASP A 17 0.28 7.96 -1.04
N LEU A 18 -0.56 8.28 -2.03
CA LEU A 18 -2.01 8.34 -1.84
C LEU A 18 -2.59 6.97 -1.50
N ARG A 19 -2.12 5.90 -2.16
CA ARG A 19 -2.55 4.53 -1.87
C ARG A 19 -2.13 4.06 -0.47
N LEU A 20 -0.92 4.42 -0.01
CA LEU A 20 -0.49 4.16 1.37
C LEU A 20 -1.40 4.84 2.40
N LYS A 21 -1.71 6.12 2.18
CA LYS A 21 -2.60 6.86 3.09
C LYS A 21 -3.99 6.26 3.16
N HIS A 22 -4.54 5.85 2.02
CA HIS A 22 -5.83 5.17 2.01
C HIS A 22 -5.78 3.83 2.75
N LEU A 23 -4.71 3.06 2.56
CA LEU A 23 -4.48 1.82 3.30
C LEU A 23 -4.42 2.06 4.82
N ASP A 24 -3.75 3.13 5.25
CA ASP A 24 -3.69 3.54 6.67
C ASP A 24 -5.08 3.86 7.25
N GLU A 25 -5.89 4.65 6.54
CA GLU A 25 -7.26 4.99 6.94
C GLU A 25 -8.12 3.74 7.12
N VAL A 26 -8.03 2.80 6.18
CA VAL A 26 -8.82 1.57 6.23
C VAL A 26 -8.35 0.65 7.35
N LEU A 27 -7.03 0.51 7.55
CA LEU A 27 -6.47 -0.28 8.65
C LEU A 27 -6.88 0.27 10.01
N GLU A 28 -6.87 1.60 10.18
CA GLU A 28 -7.31 2.25 11.42
C GLU A 28 -8.81 2.02 11.67
N HIS A 29 -9.63 2.10 10.62
CA HIS A 29 -11.06 1.82 10.73
C HIS A 29 -11.33 0.35 11.11
N ALA A 30 -10.63 -0.59 10.48
CA ALA A 30 -10.73 -2.01 10.80
C ALA A 30 -10.30 -2.31 12.25
N GLU A 31 -9.21 -1.70 12.72
CA GLU A 31 -8.74 -1.82 14.10
C GLU A 31 -9.77 -1.29 15.13
N LYS A 32 -10.36 -0.12 14.88
CA LYS A 32 -11.41 0.44 15.74
C LYS A 32 -12.61 -0.49 15.84
N LYS A 33 -13.04 -1.10 14.71
CA LYS A 33 -14.15 -2.06 14.71
C LYS A 33 -13.81 -3.35 15.46
N LEU A 34 -12.61 -3.88 15.27
CA LEU A 34 -12.10 -5.04 16.03
C LEU A 34 -11.98 -4.78 17.53
N ALA A 35 -11.78 -3.53 17.95
CA ALA A 35 -11.78 -3.16 19.36
C ALA A 35 -13.20 -3.05 19.96
N GLN A 36 -14.20 -2.71 19.14
CA GLN A 36 -15.59 -2.51 19.55
C GLN A 36 -16.44 -3.79 19.56
N SER A 37 -16.03 -4.80 18.81
CA SER A 37 -16.64 -6.12 18.80
C SER A 37 -15.53 -7.16 18.96
N PRO A 38 -15.64 -8.15 19.86
CA PRO A 38 -14.64 -9.20 19.99
C PRO A 38 -14.66 -10.07 18.74
N ALA A 39 -14.03 -9.58 17.67
CA ALA A 39 -13.94 -10.27 16.42
C ALA A 39 -12.94 -11.43 16.57
N GLU A 40 -13.29 -12.55 15.93
CA GLU A 40 -12.59 -13.82 15.97
C GLU A 40 -11.08 -13.65 15.74
N ALA A 41 -10.27 -14.51 16.39
CA ALA A 41 -8.80 -14.49 16.28
C ALA A 41 -8.28 -14.45 14.83
N GLU A 42 -9.06 -14.96 13.88
CA GLU A 42 -8.76 -14.91 12.45
C GLU A 42 -8.81 -13.48 11.87
N ALA A 43 -9.76 -12.64 12.27
CA ALA A 43 -9.84 -11.25 11.82
C ALA A 43 -8.66 -10.41 12.35
N SER A 44 -8.24 -10.67 13.60
CA SER A 44 -7.05 -10.05 14.19
C SER A 44 -5.76 -10.45 13.48
N ALA A 45 -5.59 -11.74 13.17
CA ALA A 45 -4.44 -12.23 12.40
C ALA A 45 -4.39 -11.67 10.96
N GLN A 46 -5.55 -11.54 10.31
CA GLN A 46 -5.65 -10.90 8.99
C GLN A 46 -5.27 -9.41 9.04
N LEU A 47 -5.74 -8.68 10.06
CA LEU A 47 -5.37 -7.28 10.25
C LEU A 47 -3.86 -7.11 10.47
N GLN A 48 -3.24 -7.97 11.29
CA GLN A 48 -1.80 -7.92 11.54
C GLN A 48 -0.99 -8.16 10.26
N LYS A 49 -1.38 -9.15 9.44
CA LYS A 49 -0.73 -9.41 8.16
C LYS A 49 -0.85 -8.24 7.18
N LEU A 50 -1.98 -7.54 7.18
CA LEU A 50 -2.16 -6.36 6.35
C LEU A 50 -1.28 -5.19 6.82
N LYS A 51 -1.09 -5.01 8.14
CA LYS A 51 -0.15 -4.02 8.70
C LYS A 51 1.30 -4.31 8.28
N GLU A 52 1.74 -5.56 8.39
CA GLU A 52 3.09 -5.97 7.94
C GLU A 52 3.29 -5.72 6.44
N ASN A 53 2.27 -5.97 5.63
CA ASN A 53 2.32 -5.68 4.20
C ASN A 53 2.37 -4.18 3.91
N ARG A 54 1.62 -3.36 4.66
CA ARG A 54 1.71 -1.90 4.58
C ARG A 54 3.12 -1.41 4.89
N ASP A 55 3.74 -1.94 5.94
CA ASP A 55 5.09 -1.54 6.35
C ASP A 55 6.13 -1.88 5.28
N ARG A 56 6.03 -3.04 4.65
CA ARG A 56 6.89 -3.42 3.53
C ARG A 56 6.73 -2.46 2.34
N LEU A 57 5.52 -2.04 2.03
CA LEU A 57 5.24 -1.09 0.97
C LEU A 57 5.77 0.32 1.29
N ALA A 58 5.64 0.75 2.54
CA ALA A 58 6.17 2.03 3.01
C ALA A 58 7.70 2.05 2.92
N CYS A 59 8.38 1.01 3.45
CA CYS A 59 9.83 0.89 3.33
C CYS A 59 10.29 0.89 1.87
N TRP A 60 9.62 0.11 1.00
CA TRP A 60 9.94 0.10 -0.42
C TRP A 60 9.77 1.49 -1.06
N LEU A 61 8.68 2.20 -0.74
CA LEU A 61 8.43 3.52 -1.29
C LEU A 61 9.48 4.54 -0.82
N ASP A 62 9.88 4.49 0.45
CA ASP A 62 10.91 5.36 1.01
C ASP A 62 12.29 5.08 0.41
N GLU A 63 12.67 3.81 0.25
CA GLU A 63 13.88 3.41 -0.48
C GLU A 63 13.86 3.93 -1.93
N THR A 64 12.70 3.88 -2.57
CA THR A 64 12.54 4.31 -3.97
C THR A 64 12.60 5.84 -4.08
N LYS A 65 12.02 6.59 -3.12
CA LYS A 65 12.14 8.07 -3.03
C LYS A 65 13.58 8.55 -2.83
N CYS A 66 14.43 7.75 -2.18
CA CYS A 66 15.85 8.08 -1.97
C CYS A 66 16.72 7.92 -3.22
N LYS A 67 16.22 7.25 -4.28
CA LYS A 67 16.93 7.10 -5.55
C LYS A 67 16.65 8.29 -6.47
N PRO A 68 17.65 8.80 -7.21
CA PRO A 68 17.42 9.82 -8.24
C PRO A 68 16.40 9.33 -9.27
N PRO A 69 15.48 10.19 -9.77
CA PRO A 69 14.47 9.81 -10.76
C PRO A 69 15.06 9.19 -12.04
N GLU A 70 16.28 9.59 -12.42
CA GLU A 70 17.03 9.05 -13.57
C GLU A 70 17.50 7.60 -13.35
N ASN A 71 17.62 7.18 -12.09
CA ASN A 71 17.98 5.82 -11.70
C ASN A 71 16.76 4.92 -11.47
N TRP A 72 15.54 5.45 -11.58
CA TRP A 72 14.30 4.68 -11.69
C TRP A 72 14.19 4.03 -13.09
N ARG A 73 15.29 3.45 -13.60
CA ARG A 73 15.40 2.94 -14.96
C ARG A 73 14.18 2.11 -15.31
N GLU A 74 13.79 2.16 -16.58
CA GLU A 74 12.67 1.47 -17.24
C GLU A 74 12.35 0.07 -16.68
N ASP A 75 13.36 -0.65 -16.19
CA ASP A 75 13.27 -1.95 -15.54
C ASP A 75 12.65 -1.94 -14.13
N GLU A 76 12.80 -0.92 -13.29
CA GLU A 76 12.09 -0.82 -11.99
C GLU A 76 10.62 -0.37 -12.18
N LEU A 77 10.36 0.48 -13.18
CA LEU A 77 9.00 0.85 -13.61
C LEU A 77 8.28 -0.30 -14.35
N ARG A 78 8.98 -1.12 -15.15
CA ARG A 78 8.44 -2.32 -15.82
C ARG A 78 8.40 -3.55 -14.92
N LYS A 79 9.42 -3.78 -14.09
CA LYS A 79 9.41 -4.79 -13.02
C LYS A 79 8.63 -4.30 -11.81
N ALA A 80 7.75 -3.31 -11.98
CA ALA A 80 6.73 -2.99 -11.02
C ALA A 80 5.71 -4.15 -10.85
N GLY A 81 6.18 -5.37 -10.59
CA GLY A 81 5.47 -6.43 -9.88
C GLY A 81 4.88 -6.00 -8.52
N PRO A 82 5.26 -4.87 -7.88
CA PRO A 82 4.49 -4.30 -6.78
C PRO A 82 3.09 -3.87 -7.18
N MET A 83 2.74 -3.63 -8.46
CA MET A 83 1.33 -3.38 -8.82
C MET A 83 0.44 -4.57 -8.44
N ALA A 84 0.91 -5.81 -8.63
CA ALA A 84 0.19 -7.00 -8.20
C ALA A 84 0.11 -7.13 -6.67
N ILE A 85 1.15 -6.69 -5.95
CA ILE A 85 1.17 -6.66 -4.48
C ILE A 85 0.19 -5.58 -3.97
N TRP A 86 0.19 -4.41 -4.60
CA TRP A 86 -0.74 -3.32 -4.35
C TRP A 86 -2.18 -3.74 -4.58
N ASP A 87 -2.48 -4.38 -5.72
CA ASP A 87 -3.82 -4.86 -6.05
C ASP A 87 -4.25 -6.00 -5.11
N ALA A 88 -3.35 -6.92 -4.76
CA ALA A 88 -3.65 -8.00 -3.81
C ALA A 88 -3.92 -7.46 -2.40
N ILE A 89 -3.20 -6.43 -1.96
CA ILE A 89 -3.40 -5.80 -0.66
C ILE A 89 -4.70 -5.00 -0.65
N ALA A 90 -4.96 -4.18 -1.68
CA ALA A 90 -6.23 -3.48 -1.82
C ALA A 90 -7.42 -4.46 -1.76
N GLN A 91 -7.32 -5.59 -2.48
CA GLN A 91 -8.37 -6.61 -2.49
C GLN A 91 -8.52 -7.36 -1.15
N GLN A 92 -7.44 -7.56 -0.40
CA GLN A 92 -7.52 -8.16 0.95
C GLN A 92 -8.12 -7.18 1.96
N VAL A 93 -7.84 -5.90 1.80
CA VAL A 93 -8.34 -4.81 2.64
C VAL A 93 -9.84 -4.62 2.40
N ASP A 94 -10.27 -4.54 1.13
CA ASP A 94 -11.69 -4.45 0.77
C ASP A 94 -12.50 -5.60 1.36
N ARG A 95 -12.00 -6.84 1.24
CA ARG A 95 -12.65 -8.03 1.82
C ARG A 95 -12.74 -7.97 3.34
N LEU A 96 -11.71 -7.45 4.01
CA LEU A 96 -11.73 -7.31 5.47
C LEU A 96 -12.77 -6.27 5.90
N VAL A 97 -12.86 -5.14 5.19
CA VAL A 97 -13.87 -4.11 5.45
C VAL A 97 -15.28 -4.64 5.21
N GLU A 98 -15.53 -5.30 4.07
CA GLU A 98 -16.83 -5.92 3.78
C GLU A 98 -17.26 -6.91 4.87
N ARG A 99 -16.33 -7.70 5.41
CA ARG A 99 -16.59 -8.62 6.52
C ARG A 99 -16.90 -7.90 7.84
N LEU A 100 -16.27 -6.74 8.08
CA LEU A 100 -16.48 -5.93 9.28
C LEU A 100 -17.69 -4.97 9.15
N GLU A 101 -18.29 -4.85 7.96
CA GLU A 101 -19.51 -4.07 7.69
C GLU A 101 -20.78 -4.91 7.66
N ARG A 102 -20.66 -6.22 7.53
CA ARG A 102 -21.77 -7.18 7.75
C ARG A 102 -22.02 -7.41 9.23
#